data_AF-A0A803JP65-F1
#
_entry.id   AF-A0A803JP65-F1
#
_cell.length_a   1.000
_cell.length_b   1.000
_cell.length_c   1.000
_cell.angle_alpha   90.00
_cell.angle_beta   90.00
_cell.angle_gamma   90.00
#
_symmetry.space_group_name_H-M   'P 1'
#
loop_
_entity.id
_entity.type
_entity.pdbx_description
1 polymer ?
#
loop_
_entity_poly.entity_id
_entity_poly.type
_entity_poly.pdbx_seq_one_letter_code
_entity_poly.pdbx_strand_id
1 'polypeptide(L)'
;IPTQILDLNLHNNNEPNPYVKTYLLPDSQKATKRKTKVARKTCNPTYNEMLIYNGIPKGDLHQREIRLSVLSEEGFRENIVLGVINIQLQDLDLSREKLCWFQLGSTIQSAV
;
A
#
# COMPACT_ATOMS: atom_id res chain seq x y z
N ILE A 1 -0.90 -6.38 6.96
CA ILE A 1 -0.50 -5.26 6.07
C ILE A 1 0.13 -4.19 6.97
N PRO A 2 1.28 -3.60 6.61
CA PRO A 2 2.20 -3.01 7.57
C PRO A 2 1.58 -1.86 8.36
N THR A 3 1.94 -1.82 9.65
CA THR A 3 1.51 -0.80 10.62
C THR A 3 2.42 0.43 10.62
N GLN A 4 3.55 0.41 9.91
CA GLN A 4 4.56 1.46 9.92
C GLN A 4 5.20 1.64 8.54
N ILE A 5 5.54 2.88 8.21
CA ILE A 5 6.38 3.26 7.05
C ILE A 5 7.50 4.15 7.56
N LEU A 6 8.68 4.02 6.98
CA LEU A 6 9.86 4.81 7.32
C LEU A 6 10.38 5.56 6.09
N ASP A 7 11.04 6.69 6.35
CA ASP A 7 11.85 7.44 5.38
C ASP A 7 11.13 7.84 4.09
N LEU A 8 9.88 8.29 4.19
CA LEU A 8 9.21 8.89 3.04
C LEU A 8 9.89 10.20 2.62
N ASN A 9 10.00 10.40 1.31
CA ASN A 9 10.55 11.63 0.76
C ASN A 9 9.66 12.84 1.08
N LEU A 10 10.29 13.97 1.35
CA LEU A 10 9.61 15.27 1.38
C LEU A 10 9.10 15.60 -0.02
N HIS A 11 7.94 16.26 -0.07
CA HIS A 11 7.41 16.83 -1.31
C HIS A 11 7.45 18.35 -1.21
N ASN A 12 8.22 19.00 -2.11
CA ASN A 12 8.47 20.45 -2.08
C ASN A 12 8.94 20.95 -0.69
N ASN A 13 9.87 20.22 -0.07
CA ASN A 13 10.38 20.47 1.29
C ASN A 13 9.34 20.41 2.42
N ASN A 14 8.14 19.87 2.16
CA ASN A 14 7.11 19.67 3.18
C ASN A 14 6.91 18.18 3.49
N GLU A 15 6.59 17.90 4.74
CA GLU A 15 6.18 16.56 5.17
C GLU A 15 4.82 16.19 4.54
N PRO A 16 4.68 14.95 4.03
CA PRO A 16 3.44 14.53 3.39
C PRO A 16 2.33 14.24 4.41
N ASN A 17 1.12 14.00 3.91
CA ASN A 17 0.00 13.44 4.67
C ASN A 17 -0.26 12.00 4.21
N PRO A 18 0.57 11.02 4.60
CA PRO A 18 0.57 9.71 3.96
C PRO A 18 -0.62 8.84 4.40
N TYR A 19 -1.17 8.10 3.46
CA TYR A 19 -2.04 6.94 3.70
C TYR A 19 -1.67 5.77 2.80
N VAL A 20 -1.96 4.56 3.25
CA VAL A 20 -1.78 3.34 2.46
C VAL A 20 -3.09 3.01 1.76
N LYS A 21 -3.00 2.67 0.48
CA LYS A 21 -4.08 2.13 -0.34
C LYS A 21 -3.65 0.80 -0.92
N THR A 22 -4.49 -0.23 -0.79
CA THR A 22 -4.21 -1.55 -1.34
C THR A 22 -5.32 -2.04 -2.26
N TYR A 23 -4.95 -2.86 -3.23
CA TYR A 23 -5.83 -3.65 -4.07
C TYR A 23 -5.35 -5.10 -4.06
N LEU A 24 -6.28 -6.04 -4.16
CA LEU A 24 -5.97 -7.45 -4.39
C LEU A 24 -6.25 -7.74 -5.87
N LEU A 25 -5.21 -8.01 -6.64
CA LEU A 25 -5.28 -8.18 -8.08
C LEU A 25 -5.27 -9.67 -8.47
N PRO A 26 -5.95 -10.05 -9.58
CA PRO A 26 -6.85 -9.21 -10.37
C PRO A 26 -8.15 -8.89 -9.63
N ASP A 27 -8.65 -7.66 -9.78
CA ASP A 27 -9.85 -7.15 -9.11
C ASP A 27 -11.01 -6.94 -10.10
N SER A 28 -11.51 -8.03 -10.67
CA SER A 28 -12.57 -7.97 -11.68
C SER A 28 -13.85 -7.29 -11.19
N GLN A 29 -14.14 -7.36 -9.89
CA GLN A 29 -15.33 -6.77 -9.26
C GLN A 29 -15.10 -5.35 -8.72
N LYS A 30 -13.89 -4.81 -8.85
CA LYS A 30 -13.50 -3.47 -8.35
C LYS A 30 -13.84 -3.25 -6.86
N ALA A 31 -13.81 -4.32 -6.07
CA ALA A 31 -14.29 -4.34 -4.68
C ALA A 31 -13.16 -4.57 -3.65
N THR A 32 -11.91 -4.71 -4.11
CA THR A 32 -10.75 -5.05 -3.28
C THR A 32 -10.02 -3.81 -2.76
N LYS A 33 -10.47 -2.61 -3.09
CA LYS A 33 -9.87 -1.39 -2.55
C LYS A 33 -9.96 -1.39 -1.02
N ARG A 34 -8.83 -1.22 -0.34
CA ARG A 34 -8.75 -0.93 1.10
C ARG A 34 -7.81 0.26 1.31
N LYS A 35 -8.02 1.02 2.38
CA LYS A 35 -7.13 2.13 2.74
C LYS A 35 -7.07 2.33 4.24
N THR A 36 -5.97 2.85 4.73
CA THR A 36 -5.82 3.34 6.10
C THR A 36 -6.41 4.74 6.25
N LYS A 37 -6.41 5.26 7.48
CA LYS A 37 -6.54 6.69 7.73
C LYS A 37 -5.31 7.44 7.21
N VAL A 38 -5.49 8.74 7.04
CA VAL A 38 -4.43 9.68 6.67
C VAL A 38 -3.66 10.06 7.94
N ALA A 39 -2.36 9.81 7.93
CA ALA A 39 -1.44 10.39 8.91
C ALA A 39 -1.08 11.82 8.45
N ARG A 40 -0.89 12.74 9.39
CA ARG A 40 -0.69 14.16 9.07
C ARG A 40 0.76 14.56 9.25
N LYS A 41 1.32 15.29 8.26
CA LYS A 41 2.65 15.91 8.30
C LYS A 41 3.71 14.99 8.91
N THR A 42 4.00 13.89 8.24
CA THR A 42 4.99 12.93 8.72
C THR A 42 5.61 12.12 7.59
N CYS A 43 6.92 11.91 7.65
CA CYS A 43 7.63 10.97 6.79
C CYS A 43 7.67 9.53 7.35
N ASN A 44 7.20 9.32 8.59
CA ASN A 44 7.33 8.06 9.33
C ASN A 44 6.00 7.64 10.00
N PRO A 45 4.91 7.47 9.22
CA PRO A 45 3.59 7.20 9.79
C PRO A 45 3.51 5.83 10.45
N THR A 46 2.76 5.77 11.56
CA THR A 46 2.32 4.51 12.18
C THR A 46 0.79 4.48 12.14
N TYR A 47 0.22 3.48 11.46
CA TYR A 47 -1.23 3.36 11.26
C TYR A 47 -1.90 2.48 12.31
N ASN A 48 -1.25 1.41 12.77
CA ASN A 48 -1.84 0.40 13.66
C ASN A 48 -3.23 -0.11 13.17
N GLU A 49 -3.41 -0.18 11.84
CA GLU A 49 -4.65 -0.60 11.19
C GLU A 49 -4.48 -1.94 10.48
N MET A 50 -5.49 -2.82 10.57
CA MET A 50 -5.54 -4.07 9.80
C MET A 50 -6.45 -3.91 8.59
N LEU A 51 -5.88 -4.07 7.38
CA LEU A 51 -6.64 -4.14 6.14
C LEU A 51 -6.97 -5.61 5.82
N ILE A 52 -8.27 -5.94 5.80
CA ILE A 52 -8.76 -7.31 5.73
C ILE A 52 -9.36 -7.61 4.35
N TYR A 53 -8.98 -8.76 3.80
CA TYR A 53 -9.54 -9.37 2.60
C TYR A 53 -10.21 -10.69 2.95
N ASN A 54 -11.54 -10.76 2.78
CA ASN A 54 -12.34 -11.94 3.11
C ASN A 54 -12.74 -12.71 1.85
N GLY A 55 -13.02 -14.00 2.01
CA GLY A 55 -13.62 -14.82 0.96
C GLY A 55 -12.70 -15.15 -0.22
N ILE A 56 -11.38 -15.05 -0.04
CA ILE A 56 -10.41 -15.49 -1.06
C ILE A 56 -10.27 -17.01 -0.96
N PRO A 57 -10.57 -17.78 -2.03
CA PRO A 57 -10.30 -19.21 -2.04
C PRO A 57 -8.80 -19.47 -1.85
N LYS A 58 -8.42 -20.41 -0.99
CA LYS A 58 -6.99 -20.75 -0.78
C LYS A 58 -6.30 -21.16 -2.08
N GLY A 59 -7.02 -21.87 -2.95
CA GLY A 59 -6.54 -22.26 -4.27
C GLY A 59 -6.19 -21.09 -5.18
N ASP A 60 -6.75 -19.90 -4.96
CA ASP A 60 -6.49 -18.72 -5.80
C ASP A 60 -5.28 -17.92 -5.32
N LEU A 61 -4.85 -18.08 -4.06
CA LEU A 61 -3.84 -17.21 -3.44
C LEU A 61 -2.55 -17.12 -4.26
N HIS A 62 -2.14 -18.21 -4.90
CA HIS A 62 -0.93 -18.24 -5.72
C HIS A 62 -0.97 -17.31 -6.95
N GLN A 63 -2.17 -16.96 -7.44
CA GLN A 63 -2.35 -16.06 -8.61
C GLN A 63 -2.69 -14.64 -8.20
N ARG A 64 -2.69 -14.34 -6.89
CA ARG A 64 -3.06 -13.02 -6.38
C ARG A 64 -1.85 -12.20 -6.03
N GLU A 65 -1.99 -10.90 -6.23
CA GLU A 65 -1.01 -9.90 -5.86
C GLU A 65 -1.67 -8.81 -5.02
N ILE A 66 -1.00 -8.36 -3.96
CA ILE A 66 -1.37 -7.12 -3.28
C ILE A 66 -0.59 -5.98 -3.92
N ARG A 67 -1.29 -5.07 -4.61
CA ARG A 67 -0.73 -3.79 -5.02
C ARG A 67 -0.94 -2.78 -3.91
N LEU A 68 0.15 -2.38 -3.27
CA LEU A 68 0.19 -1.39 -2.21
C LEU A 68 0.74 -0.07 -2.76
N SER A 69 0.05 1.03 -2.47
CA SER A 69 0.51 2.37 -2.80
C SER A 69 0.45 3.24 -1.56
N VAL A 70 1.49 4.04 -1.36
CA VAL A 70 1.54 5.09 -0.34
C VAL A 70 1.30 6.42 -1.05
N LEU A 71 0.33 7.20 -0.58
CA LEU A 71 -0.02 8.48 -1.19
C LEU A 71 -0.09 9.58 -0.13
N SER A 72 0.28 10.81 -0.50
CA SER A 72 0.01 12.03 0.28
C SER A 72 -1.36 12.59 -0.11
N GLU A 73 -2.21 12.89 0.88
CA GLU A 73 -3.45 13.63 0.67
C GLU A 73 -3.19 15.14 0.61
N GLU A 74 -3.62 15.79 -0.48
CA GLU A 74 -3.35 17.22 -0.77
C GLU A 74 -4.61 18.10 -0.76
N GLY A 75 -5.66 17.65 -0.06
CA GLY A 75 -6.93 18.38 0.06
C GLY A 75 -7.63 18.58 -1.28
N PHE A 76 -7.56 19.80 -1.83
CA PHE A 76 -8.17 20.16 -3.13
C PHE A 76 -7.32 19.80 -4.35
N ARG A 77 -6.06 19.39 -4.16
CA ARG A 77 -5.16 18.97 -5.25
C ARG A 77 -5.20 17.46 -5.41
N GLU A 78 -4.66 16.97 -6.52
CA GLU A 78 -4.46 15.54 -6.72
C GLU A 78 -3.50 14.97 -5.65
N ASN A 79 -3.82 13.75 -5.19
CA ASN A 79 -2.97 13.05 -4.24
C ASN A 79 -1.66 12.63 -4.90
N ILE A 80 -0.55 12.82 -4.18
CA ILE A 80 0.79 12.52 -4.69
C ILE A 80 1.13 11.08 -4.35
N VAL A 81 1.65 10.31 -5.32
CA VAL A 81 2.13 8.94 -5.07
C VAL A 81 3.55 9.00 -4.53
N LEU A 82 3.72 8.54 -3.28
CA LEU A 82 5.00 8.54 -2.57
C LEU A 82 5.80 7.24 -2.81
N GLY A 83 5.11 6.17 -3.22
CA GLY A 83 5.74 4.90 -3.56
C GLY A 83 4.71 3.80 -3.81
N VAL A 84 5.12 2.78 -4.56
CA VAL A 84 4.28 1.63 -4.90
C VAL A 84 5.08 0.35 -4.74
N ILE A 85 4.44 -0.71 -4.26
CA ILE A 85 4.99 -2.05 -4.31
C ILE A 85 3.90 -3.07 -4.64
N ASN A 86 4.30 -4.08 -5.38
CA ASN A 86 3.50 -5.24 -5.72
C ASN A 86 4.05 -6.44 -4.96
N ILE A 87 3.19 -7.10 -4.19
CA ILE A 87 3.55 -8.23 -3.34
C ILE A 87 2.77 -9.44 -3.83
N GLN A 88 3.45 -10.38 -4.48
CA GLN A 88 2.83 -11.63 -4.90
C GLN A 88 2.56 -12.51 -3.69
N LEU A 89 1.33 -13.00 -3.55
CA LEU A 89 0.96 -13.82 -2.39
C LEU A 89 1.59 -15.21 -2.43
N GLN A 90 1.99 -15.71 -3.60
CA GLN A 90 2.75 -16.96 -3.73
C GLN A 90 4.16 -16.90 -3.10
N ASP A 91 4.75 -15.70 -3.00
CA ASP A 91 6.11 -15.53 -2.47
C ASP A 91 6.11 -15.47 -0.92
N LEU A 92 4.92 -15.50 -0.32
CA LEU A 92 4.73 -15.43 1.13
C LEU A 92 4.29 -16.79 1.67
N ASP A 93 4.93 -17.22 2.76
CA ASP A 93 4.40 -18.32 3.57
C ASP A 93 3.19 -17.82 4.38
N LEU A 94 1.99 -17.99 3.82
CA LEU A 94 0.72 -17.60 4.44
C LEU A 94 0.21 -18.61 5.48
N SER A 95 0.97 -19.68 5.78
CA SER A 95 0.65 -20.59 6.89
C SER A 95 0.97 -19.99 8.26
N ARG A 96 1.78 -18.92 8.27
CA ARG A 96 2.24 -18.19 9.46
C ARG A 96 2.06 -16.69 9.27
N GLU A 97 2.13 -15.96 10.37
CA GLU A 97 2.23 -14.51 10.29
C GLU A 97 3.58 -14.12 9.67
N LYS A 98 3.54 -13.23 8.67
CA LYS A 98 4.73 -12.69 8.01
C LYS A 98 4.95 -11.23 8.42
N LEU A 99 6.05 -10.99 9.13
CA LEU A 99 6.53 -9.65 9.49
C LEU A 99 7.83 -9.38 8.75
N CYS A 100 7.80 -8.49 7.76
CA CYS A 100 8.99 -8.09 7.01
C CYS A 100 8.85 -6.69 6.44
N TRP A 101 9.99 -6.06 6.16
CA TRP A 101 10.06 -4.77 5.49
C TRP A 101 10.01 -4.97 3.98
N PHE A 102 9.28 -4.08 3.32
CA PHE A 102 9.15 -4.02 1.88
C PHE A 102 9.64 -2.65 1.41
N GLN A 103 10.56 -2.62 0.44
CA GLN A 103 11.03 -1.37 -0.12
C GLN A 103 9.99 -0.80 -1.07
N LEU A 104 9.61 0.47 -0.87
CA LEU A 104 8.74 1.17 -1.80
C LEU A 104 9.50 1.42 -3.11
N GLY A 105 8.89 1.01 -4.23
CA GLY A 105 9.41 1.30 -5.56
C GLY A 105 9.23 2.78 -5.90
N SER A 106 10.18 3.30 -6.68
CA SER A 106 10.15 4.67 -7.21
C SER A 106 8.94 4.87 -8.12
N THR A 107 8.34 6.05 -8.07
CA THR A 107 7.26 6.46 -8.98
C THR A 107 7.83 6.77 -10.36
N ILE A 108 8.29 5.76 -11.11
CA ILE A 108 8.41 5.92 -12.56
C ILE A 108 6.97 5.79 -13.08
N GLN A 109 6.34 6.93 -13.37
CA GLN A 109 5.23 6.93 -14.32
C GLN A 109 5.80 6.39 -15.62
N SER A 110 5.62 5.09 -15.89
CA SER A 110 5.70 4.59 -17.25
C SER A 110 4.57 5.25 -18.02
N ALA A 111 4.85 6.40 -18.62
CA ALA A 111 4.11 6.86 -19.78
C ALA A 111 4.28 5.78 -20.85
N VAL A 112 3.18 5.14 -21.22
CA VAL A 112 3.05 4.38 -22.46
C VAL A 112 2.18 5.20 -23.38
#